data_AF-A0A4P6UWP8-F1
#
_entry.id   AF-A0A4P6UWP8-F1
#
_cell.length_a   1.000
_cell.length_b   1.000
_cell.length_c   1.000
_cell.angle_alpha   90.00
_cell.angle_beta   90.00
_cell.angle_gamma   90.00
#
_symmetry.space_group_name_H-M   'P 1'
#
loop_
_entity.id
_entity.type
_entity.pdbx_description
1 polymer ?
#
loop_
_entity_poly.entity_id
_entity_poly.type
_entity_poly.pdbx_seq_one_letter_code
_entity_poly.pdbx_strand_id
1 'polypeptide(L)'
;MASLLSIDWDYFISAENQEIASSVENKRTIHDLWYKKYFQYKSYGKDFEKFFSLSDEVDSFWDKIKQFFKWDQNVNIYVSDSHALSYKIAEKFDVEEVYLFDAHSDLGYGGLDSLKFEVNCANWLGKLLQNGIIKKAYIIYSPFTKEKPEFFKEMNKAFSIDYIKWDDLYKGIKTSVVHICRSGAWSPPWFDGKFAEFVRALGLPYKVYQCPNRRWNPNNISFAEKLEYMMA
;
A
#
# COMPACT_ATOMS: atom_id res chain seq x y z
N MET A 1 5.65 23.37 6.50
CA MET A 1 5.50 22.40 5.40
C MET A 1 4.52 21.34 5.88
N ALA A 2 3.48 21.10 5.09
CA ALA A 2 2.45 20.12 5.35
C ALA A 2 2.80 18.83 4.61
N SER A 3 2.63 17.67 5.27
CA SER A 3 2.90 16.37 4.65
C SER A 3 1.63 15.54 4.44
N LEU A 4 1.73 14.64 3.46
CA LEU A 4 0.86 13.46 3.34
C LEU A 4 1.52 12.28 4.06
N LEU A 5 0.79 11.67 5.00
CA LEU A 5 1.12 10.36 5.55
C LEU A 5 0.38 9.31 4.72
N SER A 6 1.12 8.54 3.91
CA SER A 6 0.60 7.50 3.05
C SER A 6 1.01 6.13 3.59
N ILE A 7 0.06 5.26 3.86
CA ILE A 7 0.29 3.93 4.44
C ILE A 7 -0.36 2.90 3.53
N ASP A 8 0.43 1.98 2.99
CA ASP A 8 -0.07 0.77 2.36
C ASP A 8 -0.26 -0.35 3.39
N TRP A 9 -1.30 -1.15 3.22
CA TRP A 9 -1.56 -2.30 4.07
C TRP A 9 -0.54 -3.43 3.88
N ASP A 10 0.04 -3.54 2.68
CA ASP A 10 1.08 -4.54 2.42
C ASP A 10 2.38 -4.29 3.21
N TYR A 11 2.56 -3.07 3.77
CA TYR A 11 3.62 -2.77 4.73
C TYR A 11 3.70 -3.79 5.86
N PHE A 12 2.54 -4.30 6.29
CA PHE A 12 2.43 -5.23 7.41
C PHE A 12 2.44 -6.70 7.00
N ILE A 13 2.46 -7.02 5.71
CA ILE A 13 2.25 -8.39 5.24
C ILE A 13 3.57 -9.03 4.85
N SER A 14 3.94 -10.10 5.55
CA SER A 14 5.05 -10.96 5.14
C SER A 14 4.56 -11.98 4.12
N ALA A 15 5.36 -12.16 3.06
CA ALA A 15 5.17 -13.18 2.03
C ALA A 15 6.50 -13.89 1.71
N GLU A 16 7.28 -14.21 2.75
CA GLU A 16 8.67 -14.69 2.72
C GLU A 16 8.97 -15.77 1.64
N ASN A 17 7.97 -16.56 1.23
CA ASN A 17 8.15 -17.68 0.30
C ASN A 17 7.41 -17.53 -1.04
N GLN A 18 6.99 -16.32 -1.42
CA GLN A 18 6.27 -16.07 -2.68
C GLN A 18 6.97 -15.04 -3.56
N GLU A 19 7.06 -15.32 -4.86
CA GLU A 19 7.22 -14.27 -5.87
C GLU A 19 5.87 -13.54 -5.97
N ILE A 20 5.74 -12.42 -5.24
CA ILE A 20 4.62 -11.52 -5.49
C ILE A 20 4.92 -10.85 -6.83
N ALA A 21 4.36 -11.42 -7.90
CA ALA A 21 4.48 -10.85 -9.23
C ALA A 21 3.69 -9.54 -9.32
N SER A 22 4.29 -8.53 -9.95
CA SER A 22 3.63 -7.27 -10.27
C SER A 22 2.33 -7.56 -11.03
N SER A 23 1.21 -7.10 -10.50
CA SER A 23 -0.11 -7.29 -11.07
C SER A 23 -0.71 -5.93 -11.40
N VAL A 24 -1.34 -5.80 -12.58
CA VAL A 24 -2.14 -4.61 -12.87
C VAL A 24 -3.34 -4.62 -11.95
N GLU A 25 -3.56 -3.55 -11.19
CA GLU A 25 -4.69 -3.45 -10.28
C GLU A 25 -6.01 -3.34 -11.04
N ASN A 26 -6.90 -4.32 -10.87
CA ASN A 26 -8.25 -4.36 -11.41
C ASN A 26 -9.09 -5.39 -10.66
N LYS A 27 -10.39 -5.48 -10.96
CA LYS A 27 -11.32 -6.40 -10.29
C LYS A 27 -10.81 -7.86 -10.24
N ARG A 28 -10.18 -8.37 -11.31
CA ARG A 28 -9.66 -9.74 -11.34
C ARG A 28 -8.47 -9.92 -10.42
N THR A 29 -7.55 -8.95 -10.37
CA THR A 29 -6.32 -9.08 -9.59
C THR A 29 -6.53 -8.80 -8.11
N ILE A 30 -7.47 -7.92 -7.74
CA ILE A 30 -7.79 -7.64 -6.32
C ILE A 30 -8.57 -8.77 -5.64
N HIS A 31 -9.20 -9.69 -6.40
CA HIS A 31 -10.09 -10.71 -5.86
C HIS A 31 -9.91 -12.09 -6.51
N ASP A 32 -10.19 -12.22 -7.80
CA ASP A 32 -10.29 -13.51 -8.48
C ASP A 32 -8.94 -14.24 -8.52
N LEU A 33 -7.84 -13.50 -8.68
CA LEU A 33 -6.48 -14.03 -8.66
C LEU A 33 -6.13 -14.68 -7.32
N TRP A 34 -6.64 -14.16 -6.20
CA TRP A 34 -6.45 -14.77 -4.88
C TRP A 34 -7.14 -16.15 -4.82
N TYR A 35 -8.38 -16.25 -5.31
CA TYR A 35 -9.10 -17.52 -5.39
C TYR A 35 -8.39 -18.52 -6.31
N LYS A 36 -7.92 -18.05 -7.48
CA LYS A 36 -7.14 -18.87 -8.41
C LYS A 36 -5.92 -19.49 -7.73
N LYS A 37 -5.09 -18.64 -7.08
CA LYS A 37 -3.90 -19.10 -6.36
C LYS A 37 -4.28 -20.09 -5.25
N TYR A 38 -5.32 -19.81 -4.48
CA TYR A 38 -5.82 -20.74 -3.45
C TYR A 38 -6.16 -22.11 -4.03
N PHE A 39 -6.94 -22.20 -5.11
CA PHE A 39 -7.31 -23.48 -5.71
C PHE A 39 -6.13 -24.21 -6.34
N GLN A 40 -5.21 -23.49 -6.97
CA GLN A 40 -3.98 -24.07 -7.52
C GLN A 40 -3.14 -24.69 -6.41
N TYR A 41 -2.86 -23.96 -5.33
CA TYR A 41 -2.08 -24.48 -4.20
C TYR A 41 -2.77 -25.64 -3.50
N LYS A 42 -4.10 -25.56 -3.31
CA LYS A 42 -4.90 -26.65 -2.74
C LYS A 42 -4.83 -27.91 -3.60
N SER A 43 -4.77 -27.79 -4.92
CA SER A 43 -4.59 -28.94 -5.83
C SER A 43 -3.25 -29.65 -5.65
N TYR A 44 -2.23 -28.95 -5.14
CA TYR A 44 -0.93 -29.50 -4.77
C TYR A 44 -0.85 -29.95 -3.30
N GLY A 45 -1.97 -29.98 -2.57
CA GLY A 45 -2.00 -30.31 -1.15
C GLY A 45 -1.37 -29.24 -0.24
N LYS A 46 -1.20 -28.01 -0.74
CA LYS A 46 -0.64 -26.88 0.01
C LYS A 46 -1.73 -25.93 0.49
N ASP A 47 -1.50 -25.34 1.66
CA ASP A 47 -2.36 -24.32 2.24
C ASP A 47 -1.82 -22.93 1.87
N PHE A 48 -2.49 -22.24 0.93
CA PHE A 48 -2.02 -20.97 0.39
C PHE A 48 -2.00 -19.84 1.44
N GLU A 49 -2.93 -19.88 2.39
CA GLU A 49 -3.07 -18.80 3.38
C GLU A 49 -1.90 -18.77 4.36
N LYS A 50 -1.34 -19.95 4.67
CA LYS A 50 -0.19 -20.11 5.58
C LYS A 50 1.14 -19.56 5.05
N PHE A 51 1.20 -19.15 3.78
CA PHE A 51 2.38 -18.49 3.22
C PHE A 51 2.46 -17.00 3.56
N PHE A 52 1.43 -16.47 4.23
CA PHE A 52 1.35 -15.07 4.59
C PHE A 52 1.17 -14.93 6.10
N SER A 53 1.79 -13.91 6.67
CA SER A 53 1.58 -13.51 8.06
C SER A 53 1.48 -11.99 8.16
N LEU A 54 0.80 -11.52 9.20
CA LEU A 54 0.79 -10.10 9.55
C LEU A 54 1.90 -9.81 10.56
N SER A 55 2.51 -8.64 10.43
CA SER A 55 3.43 -8.07 11.41
C SER A 55 2.71 -7.87 12.74
N ASP A 56 3.38 -8.20 13.84
CA ASP A 56 2.93 -7.83 15.19
C ASP A 56 2.87 -6.30 15.38
N GLU A 57 3.51 -5.52 14.50
CA GLU A 57 3.48 -4.06 14.55
C GLU A 57 2.09 -3.48 14.28
N VAL A 58 1.18 -4.21 13.61
CA VAL A 58 -0.18 -3.74 13.28
C VAL A 58 -0.88 -3.13 14.49
N ASP A 59 -0.80 -3.81 15.64
CA ASP A 59 -1.54 -3.44 16.85
C ASP A 59 -0.96 -2.20 17.56
N SER A 60 0.33 -1.91 17.36
CA SER A 60 1.04 -0.78 18.00
C SER A 60 1.36 0.37 17.05
N PHE A 61 1.09 0.20 15.76
CA PHE A 61 1.52 1.12 14.70
C PHE A 61 0.99 2.54 14.92
N TRP A 62 -0.30 2.70 15.20
CA TRP A 62 -0.88 4.04 15.39
C TRP A 62 -0.31 4.76 16.61
N ASP A 63 0.04 4.03 17.67
CA ASP A 63 0.67 4.61 18.85
C ASP A 63 2.10 5.08 18.55
N LYS A 64 2.82 4.36 17.67
CA LYS A 64 4.11 4.82 17.13
C LYS A 64 3.92 6.06 16.25
N ILE A 65 2.99 6.02 15.28
CA ILE A 65 2.73 7.16 14.38
C ILE A 65 2.43 8.43 15.16
N LYS A 66 1.58 8.38 16.20
CA LYS A 66 1.19 9.55 17.02
C LYS A 66 2.37 10.17 17.78
N GLN A 67 3.49 9.46 17.96
CA GLN A 67 4.70 10.00 18.57
C GLN A 67 5.47 10.93 17.62
N PHE A 68 5.44 10.66 16.32
CA PHE A 68 6.21 11.39 15.31
C PHE A 68 5.36 12.39 14.54
N PHE A 69 4.16 11.99 14.13
CA PHE A 69 3.26 12.76 13.29
C PHE A 69 2.24 13.53 14.13
N LYS A 70 1.97 14.77 13.71
CA LYS A 70 1.03 15.68 14.36
C LYS A 70 0.07 16.23 13.33
N TRP A 71 -1.21 16.13 13.66
CA TRP A 71 -2.32 16.61 12.85
C TRP A 71 -3.42 17.12 13.78
N ASP A 72 -4.30 17.96 13.26
CA ASP A 72 -5.45 18.47 14.01
C ASP A 72 -6.64 17.49 13.98
N GLN A 73 -7.69 17.78 14.75
CA GLN A 73 -8.89 16.94 14.79
C GLN A 73 -9.69 16.92 13.46
N ASN A 74 -9.40 17.86 12.55
CA ASN A 74 -10.05 18.00 11.26
C ASN A 74 -9.20 17.42 10.11
N VAL A 75 -8.16 16.65 10.44
CA VAL A 75 -7.31 16.00 9.45
C VAL A 75 -8.17 15.18 8.50
N ASN A 76 -7.87 15.30 7.20
CA ASN A 76 -8.59 14.50 6.21
C ASN A 76 -7.98 13.11 6.17
N ILE A 77 -8.82 12.08 6.30
CA ILE A 77 -8.40 10.68 6.21
C ILE A 77 -9.14 10.03 5.06
N TYR A 78 -8.38 9.43 4.15
CA TYR A 78 -8.90 8.68 3.02
C TYR A 78 -8.50 7.22 3.12
N VAL A 79 -9.43 6.34 2.76
CA VAL A 79 -9.22 4.89 2.71
C VAL A 79 -9.59 4.41 1.31
N SER A 80 -8.68 3.74 0.62
CA SER A 80 -8.92 3.23 -0.73
C SER A 80 -8.43 1.80 -0.91
N ASP A 81 -8.77 1.19 -2.06
CA ASP A 81 -8.07 -0.02 -2.52
C ASP A 81 -6.77 0.32 -3.26
N SER A 82 -6.75 1.43 -4.01
CA SER A 82 -5.66 1.79 -4.90
C SER A 82 -4.76 2.86 -4.29
N HIS A 83 -3.45 2.60 -4.29
CA HIS A 83 -2.49 3.57 -3.73
C HIS A 83 -2.30 4.79 -4.60
N ALA A 84 -2.60 4.65 -5.91
CA ALA A 84 -2.58 5.74 -6.88
C ALA A 84 -3.44 6.95 -6.46
N LEU A 85 -4.45 6.77 -5.60
CA LEU A 85 -5.25 7.86 -5.05
C LEU A 85 -4.39 8.89 -4.29
N SER A 86 -3.26 8.47 -3.70
CA SER A 86 -2.29 9.35 -3.04
C SER A 86 -1.86 10.51 -3.93
N TYR A 87 -1.71 10.29 -5.25
CA TYR A 87 -1.35 11.36 -6.18
C TYR A 87 -2.37 12.50 -6.16
N LYS A 88 -3.66 12.15 -6.27
CA LYS A 88 -4.75 13.14 -6.27
C LYS A 88 -5.00 13.75 -4.91
N ILE A 89 -4.73 13.01 -3.84
CA ILE A 89 -4.76 13.55 -2.49
C ILE A 89 -3.66 14.60 -2.31
N ALA A 90 -2.42 14.29 -2.67
CA ALA A 90 -1.31 15.22 -2.55
C ALA A 90 -1.56 16.51 -3.35
N GLU A 91 -1.99 16.39 -4.61
CA GLU A 91 -2.36 17.52 -5.47
C GLU A 91 -3.47 18.40 -4.85
N LYS A 92 -4.48 17.78 -4.22
CA LYS A 92 -5.61 18.50 -3.62
C LYS A 92 -5.23 19.27 -2.36
N PHE A 93 -4.30 18.75 -1.55
CA PHE A 93 -3.96 19.30 -0.24
C PHE A 93 -2.68 20.13 -0.23
N ASP A 94 -2.05 20.34 -1.39
CA ASP A 94 -0.83 21.16 -1.56
C ASP A 94 0.28 20.77 -0.56
N VAL A 95 0.52 19.46 -0.45
CA VAL A 95 1.54 18.91 0.45
C VAL A 95 2.92 19.05 -0.18
N GLU A 96 3.93 19.37 0.62
CA GLU A 96 5.31 19.51 0.14
C GLU A 96 6.11 18.20 0.28
N GLU A 97 5.68 17.33 1.19
CA GLU A 97 6.39 16.12 1.56
C GLU A 97 5.44 14.93 1.65
N VAL A 98 5.93 13.75 1.27
CA VAL A 98 5.22 12.48 1.46
C VAL A 98 6.04 11.57 2.37
N TYR A 99 5.38 11.01 3.37
CA TYR A 99 5.90 9.91 4.18
C TYR A 99 5.15 8.65 3.80
N LEU A 100 5.86 7.71 3.19
CA LEU A 100 5.32 6.47 2.64
C LEU A 100 5.73 5.29 3.52
N PHE A 101 4.76 4.63 4.15
CA PHE A 101 4.94 3.33 4.81
C PHE A 101 4.40 2.24 3.91
N ASP A 102 5.28 1.46 3.30
CA ASP A 102 4.92 0.55 2.21
C ASP A 102 5.95 -0.58 2.05
N ALA A 103 5.55 -1.72 1.50
CA ALA A 103 6.48 -2.73 1.00
C ALA A 103 7.17 -2.30 -0.32
N HIS A 104 6.58 -1.38 -1.07
CA HIS A 104 7.01 -0.89 -2.37
C HIS A 104 7.30 0.62 -2.33
N SER A 105 8.20 1.09 -3.17
CA SER A 105 8.56 2.52 -3.22
C SER A 105 7.62 3.36 -4.07
N ASP A 106 6.86 2.75 -4.97
CA ASP A 106 5.95 3.42 -5.93
C ASP A 106 6.60 4.54 -6.76
N LEU A 107 7.91 4.42 -6.96
CA LEU A 107 8.71 5.33 -7.76
C LEU A 107 8.64 5.02 -9.26
N GLY A 108 8.14 3.84 -9.63
CA GLY A 108 8.03 3.39 -11.02
C GLY A 108 9.12 2.38 -11.40
N TYR A 109 8.68 1.16 -11.74
CA TYR A 109 9.55 0.10 -12.22
C TYR A 109 9.96 0.38 -13.68
N GLY A 110 11.25 0.63 -13.90
CA GLY A 110 11.79 1.04 -15.21
C GLY A 110 12.47 2.40 -15.21
N GLY A 111 12.67 3.02 -14.04
CA GLY A 111 13.36 4.30 -13.92
C GLY A 111 12.51 5.46 -14.46
N LEU A 112 13.15 6.49 -15.00
CA LEU A 112 12.45 7.71 -15.42
C LEU A 112 11.43 7.48 -16.55
N ASP A 113 11.65 6.47 -17.40
CA ASP A 113 10.73 6.11 -18.47
C ASP A 113 9.39 5.61 -17.95
N SER A 114 9.36 4.99 -16.77
CA SER A 114 8.13 4.52 -16.13
C SER A 114 7.15 5.67 -15.78
N LEU A 115 7.66 6.90 -15.68
CA LEU A 115 6.87 8.09 -15.37
C LEU A 115 6.16 8.66 -16.60
N LYS A 116 6.49 8.19 -17.82
CA LYS A 116 5.79 8.57 -19.05
C LYS A 116 4.41 7.93 -19.18
N PHE A 117 4.17 6.80 -18.50
CA PHE A 117 2.87 6.12 -18.45
C PHE A 117 1.88 6.88 -17.58
N GLU A 118 0.59 6.54 -17.58
CA GLU A 118 -0.41 7.14 -16.69
C GLU A 118 -0.12 6.87 -15.19
N VAL A 119 -0.71 7.67 -14.30
CA VAL A 119 -0.58 7.46 -12.84
C VAL A 119 -1.21 6.12 -12.47
N ASN A 120 -0.47 5.28 -11.76
CA ASN A 120 -0.92 4.00 -11.23
C ASN A 120 -0.19 3.69 -9.91
N CYS A 121 -0.54 2.59 -9.24
CA CYS A 121 0.05 2.23 -7.94
C CYS A 121 1.58 2.17 -8.01
N ALA A 122 2.15 1.60 -9.07
CA ALA A 122 3.60 1.42 -9.15
C ALA A 122 4.41 2.72 -9.35
N ASN A 123 3.80 3.85 -9.75
CA ASN A 123 4.54 5.06 -10.14
C ASN A 123 4.00 6.38 -9.57
N TRP A 124 2.98 6.36 -8.71
CA TRP A 124 2.31 7.58 -8.29
C TRP A 124 3.25 8.52 -7.52
N LEU A 125 4.14 7.98 -6.68
CA LEU A 125 5.08 8.78 -5.89
C LEU A 125 6.16 9.39 -6.79
N GLY A 126 6.71 8.58 -7.71
CA GLY A 126 7.66 9.06 -8.72
C GLY A 126 7.07 10.18 -9.57
N LYS A 127 5.79 10.09 -9.92
CA LYS A 127 5.08 11.15 -10.65
C LYS A 127 4.80 12.41 -9.85
N LEU A 128 4.56 12.32 -8.54
CA LEU A 128 4.44 13.52 -7.71
C LEU A 128 5.73 14.33 -7.74
N LEU A 129 6.88 13.65 -7.66
CA LEU A 129 8.20 14.26 -7.73
C LEU A 129 8.49 14.84 -9.11
N GLN A 130 8.24 14.07 -10.18
CA GLN A 130 8.44 14.53 -11.56
C GLN A 130 7.63 15.78 -11.90
N ASN A 131 6.38 15.83 -11.46
CA ASN A 131 5.49 16.97 -11.72
C ASN A 131 5.73 18.15 -10.76
N GLY A 132 6.66 18.02 -9.81
CA GLY A 132 6.95 19.06 -8.82
C GLY A 132 5.80 19.35 -7.86
N ILE A 133 4.86 18.41 -7.71
CA ILE A 133 3.73 18.55 -6.77
C ILE A 133 4.24 18.44 -5.34
N ILE A 134 5.22 17.56 -5.11
CA ILE A 134 5.93 17.44 -3.84
C ILE A 134 7.42 17.72 -4.09
N LYS A 135 8.10 18.20 -3.06
CA LYS A 135 9.54 18.49 -3.10
C LYS A 135 10.38 17.29 -2.65
N LYS A 136 9.82 16.47 -1.76
CA LYS A 136 10.56 15.39 -1.12
C LYS A 136 9.68 14.20 -0.75
N ALA A 137 10.25 13.01 -0.88
CA ALA A 137 9.64 11.77 -0.43
C ALA A 137 10.51 11.10 0.63
N TYR A 138 9.86 10.59 1.67
CA TYR A 138 10.44 9.75 2.71
C TYR A 138 9.80 8.38 2.61
N ILE A 139 10.60 7.35 2.31
CA ILE A 139 10.13 5.98 2.16
C ILE A 139 10.58 5.18 3.38
N ILE A 140 9.62 4.65 4.12
CA ILE A 140 9.80 3.76 5.25
C ILE A 140 9.36 2.38 4.79
N TYR A 141 10.33 1.57 4.40
CA TYR A 141 10.02 0.24 3.90
C TYR A 141 9.50 -0.68 5.00
N SER A 142 8.59 -1.56 4.59
CA SER A 142 8.22 -2.75 5.34
C SER A 142 9.48 -3.52 5.76
N PRO A 143 9.51 -4.13 6.96
CA PRO A 143 10.54 -5.09 7.30
C PRO A 143 10.56 -6.31 6.35
N PHE A 144 9.48 -6.53 5.59
CA PHE A 144 9.33 -7.63 4.64
C PHE A 144 9.56 -7.19 3.18
N THR A 145 9.97 -5.94 2.92
CA THR A 145 10.22 -5.49 1.56
C THR A 145 11.28 -6.36 0.87
N LYS A 146 11.10 -6.58 -0.43
CA LYS A 146 12.15 -7.13 -1.31
C LYS A 146 12.86 -6.05 -2.10
N GLU A 147 12.37 -4.82 -2.05
CA GLU A 147 12.97 -3.69 -2.74
C GLU A 147 14.22 -3.20 -2.01
N LYS A 148 15.12 -2.60 -2.79
CA LYS A 148 16.30 -1.93 -2.26
C LYS A 148 16.44 -0.58 -2.93
N PRO A 149 16.91 0.46 -2.22
CA PRO A 149 17.14 1.79 -2.80
C PRO A 149 17.94 1.77 -4.10
N GLU A 150 18.88 0.83 -4.25
CA GLU A 150 19.74 0.70 -5.44
C GLU A 150 18.95 0.34 -6.70
N PHE A 151 17.79 -0.30 -6.57
CA PHE A 151 16.91 -0.62 -7.70
C PHE A 151 16.35 0.65 -8.36
N PHE A 152 16.29 1.75 -7.62
CA PHE A 152 15.75 3.04 -8.04
C PHE A 152 16.84 4.11 -8.20
N LYS A 153 18.09 3.72 -8.51
CA LYS A 153 19.23 4.65 -8.61
C LYS A 153 18.98 5.87 -9.49
N GLU A 154 18.20 5.71 -10.57
CA GLU A 154 17.92 6.79 -11.51
C GLU A 154 16.96 7.82 -10.89
N MET A 155 15.90 7.33 -10.23
CA MET A 155 14.96 8.15 -9.47
C MET A 155 15.67 8.90 -8.35
N ASN A 156 16.53 8.21 -7.59
CA ASN A 156 17.29 8.79 -6.46
C ASN A 156 18.29 9.87 -6.91
N LYS A 157 18.75 9.83 -8.16
CA LYS A 157 19.60 10.87 -8.74
C LYS A 157 18.81 12.07 -9.23
N ALA A 158 17.59 11.83 -9.71
CA ALA A 158 16.73 12.86 -10.29
C ALA A 158 15.94 13.64 -9.23
N PHE A 159 15.56 13.01 -8.13
CA PHE A 159 14.63 13.55 -7.14
C PHE A 159 15.13 13.43 -5.70
N SER A 160 14.60 14.25 -4.80
CA SER A 160 14.91 14.17 -3.37
C SER A 160 14.09 13.06 -2.72
N ILE A 161 14.72 11.90 -2.55
CA ILE A 161 14.13 10.70 -1.97
C ILE A 161 15.04 10.20 -0.86
N ASP A 162 14.51 10.09 0.35
CA ASP A 162 15.20 9.50 1.48
C ASP A 162 14.53 8.18 1.87
N TYR A 163 15.32 7.12 2.01
CA TYR A 163 14.87 5.83 2.54
C TYR A 163 15.27 5.77 4.00
N ILE A 164 14.31 5.88 4.90
CA ILE A 164 14.56 6.08 6.34
C ILE A 164 13.91 4.99 7.18
N LYS A 165 14.43 4.79 8.40
CA LYS A 165 13.84 3.90 9.40
C LYS A 165 13.05 4.70 10.43
N TRP A 166 12.32 3.98 11.28
CA TRP A 166 11.61 4.57 12.43
C TRP A 166 12.51 5.48 13.28
N ASP A 167 13.74 5.06 13.55
CA ASP A 167 14.66 5.79 14.42
C ASP A 167 15.18 7.10 13.79
N ASP A 168 15.05 7.24 12.47
CA ASP A 168 15.45 8.44 11.73
C ASP A 168 14.33 9.50 11.68
N LEU A 169 13.11 9.14 12.08
CA LEU A 169 11.98 10.06 12.10
C LEU A 169 12.14 11.10 13.22
N TYR A 170 12.06 12.37 12.84
CA TYR A 170 12.00 13.44 13.83
C TYR A 170 10.57 13.61 14.35
N LYS A 171 10.45 14.14 15.58
CA LYS A 171 9.15 14.38 16.21
C LYS A 171 8.52 15.68 15.70
N GLY A 172 7.19 15.68 15.55
CA GLY A 172 6.43 16.89 15.20
C GLY A 172 6.23 17.10 13.70
N ILE A 173 6.29 16.03 12.90
CA ILE A 173 5.99 16.09 11.46
C ILE A 173 4.54 16.57 11.28
N LYS A 174 4.36 17.71 10.63
CA LYS A 174 3.03 18.31 10.42
C LYS A 174 2.32 17.63 9.26
N THR A 175 1.31 16.84 9.56
CA THR A 175 0.53 16.09 8.56
C THR A 175 -0.81 16.76 8.34
N SER A 176 -1.12 17.07 7.07
CA SER A 176 -2.41 17.69 6.70
C SER A 176 -3.43 16.68 6.21
N VAL A 177 -2.97 15.53 5.73
CA VAL A 177 -3.82 14.48 5.19
C VAL A 177 -3.18 13.11 5.40
N VAL A 178 -4.01 12.12 5.70
CA VAL A 178 -3.62 10.72 5.85
C VAL A 178 -4.33 9.91 4.77
N HIS A 179 -3.59 9.03 4.13
CA HIS A 179 -4.12 8.05 3.19
C HIS A 179 -3.75 6.65 3.65
N ILE A 180 -4.75 5.78 3.76
CA ILE A 180 -4.57 4.36 4.09
C ILE A 180 -5.07 3.55 2.89
N CYS A 181 -4.17 2.85 2.23
CA CYS A 181 -4.47 2.01 1.08
C CYS A 181 -4.51 0.54 1.49
N ARG A 182 -5.37 -0.25 0.84
CA ARG A 182 -5.35 -1.71 0.98
C ARG A 182 -4.41 -2.39 -0.03
N SER A 183 -4.30 -1.87 -1.24
CA SER A 183 -3.59 -2.50 -2.37
C SER A 183 -4.02 -3.94 -2.59
N GLY A 184 -5.31 -4.14 -2.90
CA GLY A 184 -5.94 -5.46 -2.93
C GLY A 184 -5.28 -6.50 -3.85
N ALA A 185 -4.51 -6.09 -4.86
CA ALA A 185 -3.77 -7.03 -5.70
C ALA A 185 -2.53 -7.64 -4.98
N TRP A 186 -2.03 -6.98 -3.93
CA TRP A 186 -0.87 -7.38 -3.13
C TRP A 186 -1.25 -7.82 -1.71
N SER A 187 -2.38 -7.34 -1.21
CA SER A 187 -2.91 -7.70 0.11
C SER A 187 -3.89 -8.87 0.08
N PRO A 188 -3.65 -9.95 0.84
CA PRO A 188 -4.55 -11.09 0.89
C PRO A 188 -5.95 -10.75 1.45
N PRO A 189 -7.04 -11.23 0.82
CA PRO A 189 -8.41 -10.90 1.23
C PRO A 189 -8.82 -11.48 2.58
N TRP A 190 -8.14 -12.51 3.09
CA TRP A 190 -8.38 -13.02 4.45
C TRP A 190 -7.85 -12.09 5.55
N PHE A 191 -7.06 -11.07 5.22
CA PHE A 191 -6.65 -10.02 6.17
C PHE A 191 -7.54 -8.77 6.14
N ASP A 192 -8.59 -8.72 5.31
CA ASP A 192 -9.48 -7.55 5.20
C ASP A 192 -10.16 -7.19 6.53
N GLY A 193 -10.45 -8.19 7.37
CA GLY A 193 -10.98 -7.94 8.72
C GLY A 193 -9.99 -7.15 9.59
N LYS A 194 -8.72 -7.54 9.56
CA LYS A 194 -7.62 -6.87 10.28
C LYS A 194 -7.31 -5.49 9.71
N PHE A 195 -7.34 -5.33 8.39
CA PHE A 195 -7.26 -4.02 7.76
C PHE A 195 -8.36 -3.06 8.25
N ALA A 196 -9.60 -3.56 8.31
CA ALA A 196 -10.71 -2.74 8.79
C ALA A 196 -10.59 -2.39 10.28
N GLU A 197 -10.06 -3.29 11.11
CA GLU A 197 -9.71 -3.00 12.52
C GLU A 197 -8.62 -1.92 12.60
N PHE A 198 -7.56 -2.06 11.82
CA PHE A 198 -6.46 -1.10 11.74
C PHE A 198 -6.95 0.31 11.38
N VAL A 199 -7.80 0.45 10.36
CA VAL A 199 -8.40 1.74 9.97
C VAL A 199 -9.22 2.34 11.12
N ARG A 200 -10.04 1.52 11.81
CA ARG A 200 -10.87 1.99 12.94
C ARG A 200 -10.03 2.39 14.16
N ALA A 201 -8.90 1.72 14.39
CA ALA A 201 -8.01 1.99 15.53
C ALA A 201 -7.40 3.40 15.50
N LEU A 202 -7.37 4.06 14.34
CA LEU A 202 -7.00 5.48 14.23
C LEU A 202 -7.94 6.38 15.07
N GLY A 203 -9.22 5.99 15.23
CA GLY A 203 -10.18 6.67 16.09
C GLY A 203 -10.69 8.01 15.55
N LEU A 204 -10.59 8.24 14.23
CA LEU A 204 -10.99 9.47 13.56
C LEU A 204 -11.92 9.19 12.37
N PRO A 205 -12.79 10.14 11.98
CA PRO A 205 -13.63 9.99 10.79
C PRO A 205 -12.80 9.87 9.51
N TYR A 206 -13.22 9.02 8.58
CA TYR A 206 -12.53 8.81 7.31
C TYR A 206 -13.51 8.69 6.13
N LYS A 207 -13.00 8.92 4.92
CA LYS A 207 -13.73 8.78 3.66
C LYS A 207 -13.23 7.54 2.92
N VAL A 208 -14.15 6.67 2.54
CA VAL A 208 -13.81 5.49 1.72
C VAL A 208 -13.96 5.83 0.25
N TYR A 209 -12.95 5.50 -0.56
CA TYR A 209 -12.94 5.73 -2.00
C TYR A 209 -12.59 4.43 -2.73
N GLN A 210 -13.53 3.90 -3.52
CA GLN A 210 -13.33 2.72 -4.38
C GLN A 210 -12.62 1.56 -3.66
N CYS A 211 -12.99 1.28 -2.41
CA CYS A 211 -12.46 0.16 -1.61
C CYS A 211 -13.58 -0.87 -1.38
N PRO A 212 -13.84 -1.76 -2.34
CA PRO A 212 -14.91 -2.73 -2.21
C PRO A 212 -14.58 -3.78 -1.15
N ASN A 213 -15.59 -4.20 -0.40
CA ASN A 213 -15.48 -5.34 0.50
C ASN A 213 -15.23 -6.62 -0.30
N ARG A 214 -14.14 -7.33 -0.01
CA ARG A 214 -13.87 -8.65 -0.60
C ARG A 214 -14.48 -9.71 0.30
N ARG A 215 -15.13 -10.70 -0.31
CA ARG A 215 -15.64 -11.87 0.42
C ARG A 215 -14.66 -13.01 0.18
N TRP A 216 -13.92 -13.41 1.21
CA TRP A 216 -13.07 -14.58 1.17
C TRP A 216 -13.77 -15.78 1.83
N ASN A 217 -14.28 -16.70 1.02
CA ASN A 217 -14.90 -17.93 1.50
C ASN A 217 -14.69 -19.08 0.51
N PRO A 218 -13.44 -19.56 0.34
CA PRO A 218 -13.12 -20.55 -0.67
C PRO A 218 -13.74 -21.94 -0.43
N ASN A 219 -14.31 -22.19 0.75
CA ASN A 219 -15.00 -23.44 1.08
C ASN A 219 -16.49 -23.43 0.75
N ASN A 220 -17.07 -22.27 0.42
CA ASN A 220 -18.48 -22.12 0.09
C ASN A 220 -18.65 -21.36 -1.24
N ILE A 221 -18.06 -21.92 -2.30
CA ILE A 221 -18.24 -21.44 -3.67
C ILE A 221 -18.86 -22.54 -4.54
N SER A 222 -19.65 -22.14 -5.53
CA SER A 222 -20.20 -23.05 -6.53
C SER A 222 -19.11 -23.53 -7.50
N PHE A 223 -19.39 -24.62 -8.22
CA PHE A 223 -18.50 -25.11 -9.27
C PHE A 223 -18.32 -24.07 -10.41
N ALA A 224 -19.37 -23.32 -10.74
CA ALA A 224 -19.32 -22.26 -11.76
C ALA A 224 -18.37 -21.13 -11.35
N GLU A 225 -18.51 -20.62 -10.12
CA GLU A 225 -17.60 -19.59 -9.58
C GLU A 225 -16.15 -20.10 -9.54
N LYS A 226 -15.93 -21.38 -9.19
CA LYS A 226 -14.59 -21.97 -9.22
C LYS A 226 -13.98 -21.93 -10.61
N LEU A 227 -14.74 -22.27 -11.65
CA LEU A 227 -14.27 -22.20 -13.04
C LEU A 227 -13.95 -20.76 -13.45
N GLU A 228 -14.81 -19.81 -13.08
CA GLU A 228 -14.58 -18.38 -13.33
C GLU A 228 -13.27 -17.89 -12.68
N TYR A 229 -13.04 -18.20 -11.41
CA TYR A 229 -11.80 -17.83 -10.73
C TYR A 229 -10.57 -18.49 -11.37
N MET A 230 -10.67 -19.74 -11.84
CA MET A 230 -9.55 -20.40 -12.51
C MET A 230 -9.17 -19.77 -13.87
N MET A 231 -10.10 -19.04 -14.50
CA MET A 231 -9.88 -18.27 -15.74
C MET A 231 -9.32 -16.86 -15.51
N ALA A 232 -9.17 -16.44 -14.24
CA ALA A 232 -8.64 -15.11 -13.89
C ALA A 232 -7.21 -14.90 -14.37
#